data_AF-A0A2R6C0U5-F1
#
_entry.id   AF-A0A2R6C0U5-F1
#
_cell.length_a   1.000
_cell.length_b   1.000
_cell.length_c   1.000
_cell.angle_alpha   90.00
_cell.angle_beta   90.00
_cell.angle_gamma   90.00
#
_symmetry.space_group_name_H-M   'P 1'
#
loop_
_entity.id
_entity.type
_entity.pdbx_description
1 polymer ?
#
loop_
_entity_poly.entity_id
_entity_poly.type
_entity_poly.pdbx_seq_one_letter_code
_entity_poly.pdbx_strand_id
1 'polypeptide(L)'
;MGRWGHTFLRDSALDGWVRIDSKRVYSSDYFGVYIDEIYLPNGERISYDWFEAPDFCVVVPLRDEKLVMIENYRYPADGWFLEFPAGHLEKGEDAQDAAKRELESHAIH
;
A
#
# COMPACT_ATOMS: atom_id res chain seq x y z
N MET A 1 14.98 2.43 -30.91
CA MET A 1 15.39 1.46 -29.86
C MET A 1 16.42 2.12 -28.96
N GLY A 2 15.97 2.84 -27.93
CA GLY A 2 16.84 3.48 -26.94
C GLY A 2 16.67 2.77 -25.60
N ARG A 3 17.73 2.12 -25.12
CA ARG A 3 17.81 1.58 -23.76
C ARG A 3 17.98 2.77 -22.81
N TRP A 4 16.98 3.05 -21.97
CA TRP A 4 17.13 3.96 -20.84
C TRP A 4 17.92 3.23 -19.76
N GLY A 5 19.23 3.43 -19.73
CA GLY A 5 20.11 2.93 -18.67
C GLY A 5 20.10 3.89 -17.49
N HIS A 6 19.20 3.70 -16.54
CA HIS A 6 19.34 4.30 -15.21
C HIS A 6 20.23 3.38 -14.38
N THR A 7 21.52 3.70 -14.33
CA THR A 7 22.44 3.11 -13.37
C THR A 7 22.26 3.83 -12.05
N PHE A 8 21.51 3.24 -11.11
CA PHE A 8 21.54 3.68 -9.73
C PHE A 8 22.89 3.26 -9.14
N LEU A 9 23.79 4.22 -8.96
CA LEU A 9 24.99 4.01 -8.15
C LEU A 9 24.52 3.87 -6.70
N ARG A 10 24.49 2.63 -6.19
CA ARG A 10 24.32 2.37 -4.76
C ARG A 10 25.68 2.52 -4.10
N ASP A 11 25.89 3.69 -3.51
CA ASP A 11 27.05 3.94 -2.65
C ASP A 11 26.67 3.46 -1.23
N SER A 12 26.68 2.15 -1.03
CA SER A 12 26.27 1.54 0.24
C SER A 12 27.17 0.38 0.63
N ALA A 13 27.48 0.28 1.93
CA ALA A 13 28.24 -0.84 2.49
C ALA A 13 27.40 -2.14 2.53
N LEU A 14 26.07 -2.01 2.43
CA LEU A 14 25.10 -3.11 2.37
C LEU A 14 24.23 -2.96 1.11
N ASP A 15 23.74 -4.07 0.54
CA ASP A 15 22.88 -4.07 -0.67
C ASP A 15 21.43 -3.58 -0.43
N GLY A 16 21.16 -3.03 0.75
CA GLY A 16 19.85 -2.56 1.16
C GLY A 16 19.75 -2.42 2.67
N TRP A 17 18.51 -2.32 3.16
CA TRP A 17 18.21 -2.26 4.59
C TRP A 17 18.22 -3.71 5.13
N VAL A 18 18.90 -3.94 6.25
CA VAL A 18 19.03 -5.28 6.84
C VAL A 18 18.30 -5.31 8.18
N ARG A 19 17.28 -6.16 8.29
CA ARG A 19 16.56 -6.37 9.56
C ARG A 19 17.34 -7.29 10.49
N ILE A 20 17.50 -6.84 11.74
CA ILE A 20 18.22 -7.53 12.82
C ILE A 20 17.22 -8.23 13.73
N ASP A 21 16.21 -7.49 14.19
CA ASP A 21 15.14 -7.97 15.07
C ASP A 21 13.81 -7.31 14.67
N SER A 22 12.71 -7.94 15.07
CA SER A 22 11.36 -7.43 14.82
C SER A 22 10.47 -7.74 16.00
N LYS A 23 9.82 -6.70 16.53
CA LYS A 23 8.88 -6.82 17.62
C LYS A 23 7.52 -6.29 17.21
N ARG A 24 6.51 -7.15 17.22
CA ARG A 24 5.11 -6.72 17.13
C ARG A 24 4.69 -6.07 18.44
N VAL A 25 4.39 -4.78 18.40
CA VAL A 25 3.99 -3.99 19.58
C VAL A 25 2.49 -3.79 19.70
N TYR A 26 1.74 -3.97 18.61
CA TYR A 26 0.28 -3.92 18.59
C TYR A 26 -0.28 -4.89 17.54
N SER A 27 -1.49 -5.40 17.79
CA SER A 27 -2.23 -6.26 16.86
C SER A 27 -3.72 -6.02 17.02
N SER A 28 -4.41 -5.95 15.90
CA SER A 28 -5.88 -5.97 15.79
C SER A 28 -6.29 -6.95 14.69
N ASP A 29 -7.60 -7.09 14.46
CA ASP A 29 -8.13 -7.86 13.33
C ASP A 29 -7.83 -7.21 11.97
N TYR A 30 -7.46 -5.92 11.94
CA TYR A 30 -7.27 -5.14 10.71
C TYR A 30 -5.81 -4.86 10.37
N PHE A 31 -4.95 -4.67 11.38
CA PHE A 31 -3.53 -4.37 11.17
C PHE A 31 -2.69 -4.72 12.40
N GLY A 32 -1.39 -4.92 12.15
CA GLY A 32 -0.34 -5.03 13.17
C GLY A 32 0.60 -3.83 13.14
N VAL A 33 1.23 -3.51 14.27
CA VAL A 33 2.32 -2.52 14.34
C VAL A 33 3.57 -3.20 14.85
N TYR A 34 4.68 -2.94 14.18
CA TYR A 34 5.98 -3.52 14.44
C TYR A 34 7.00 -2.41 14.66
N ILE A 35 7.96 -2.70 15.52
CA ILE A 35 9.18 -1.94 15.69
C ILE A 35 10.32 -2.88 15.34
N ASP A 36 10.99 -2.59 14.23
CA ASP A 36 12.13 -3.37 13.75
C ASP A 36 13.44 -2.67 14.14
N GLU A 37 14.43 -3.46 14.53
CA GLU A 37 15.81 -3.00 14.56
C GLU A 37 16.46 -3.29 13.22
N ILE A 38 16.99 -2.27 12.56
CA ILE A 38 17.53 -2.39 11.21
C ILE A 38 18.89 -1.71 11.07
N TYR A 39 19.69 -2.18 10.13
CA TYR A 39 20.79 -1.42 9.56
C TYR A 39 20.35 -0.75 8.26
N LEU A 40 20.61 0.55 8.16
CA LEU A 40 20.51 1.31 6.92
C LEU A 40 21.69 0.99 5.99
N PRO A 41 21.60 1.31 4.68
CA PRO A 41 22.68 1.02 3.71
C PRO A 41 24.03 1.67 4.04
N ASN A 42 24.02 2.76 4.83
CA ASN A 42 25.21 3.45 5.34
C ASN A 42 25.83 2.76 6.59
N GLY A 43 25.25 1.67 7.08
CA GLY A 43 25.68 0.94 8.28
C GLY A 43 25.12 1.49 9.59
N GLU A 44 24.31 2.55 9.57
CA GLU A 44 23.67 3.09 10.76
C GLU A 44 22.58 2.15 11.29
N ARG A 45 22.54 1.94 12.60
CA ARG A 45 21.48 1.15 13.27
C ARG A 45 20.38 2.07 13.77
N ILE A 46 19.14 1.78 13.38
CA ILE A 46 17.96 2.53 13.83
C ILE A 46 16.83 1.61 14.29
N SER A 47 15.88 2.20 15.02
CA SER A 47 14.55 1.64 15.26
C SER A 47 13.61 2.12 14.15
N TYR A 48 12.85 1.21 13.53
CA TYR A 48 11.95 1.53 12.43
C TYR A 48 10.55 1.02 12.70
N ASP A 49 9.62 1.95 12.83
CA ASP A 49 8.21 1.66 13.10
C ASP A 49 7.47 1.46 11.77
N TRP A 50 6.74 0.36 11.64
CA TRP A 50 5.93 0.07 10.46
C TRP A 50 4.64 -0.67 10.84
N PHE A 51 3.63 -0.59 9.97
CA PHE A 51 2.37 -1.31 10.13
C PHE A 51 2.19 -2.35 9.04
N GLU A 52 1.68 -3.51 9.43
CA GLU A 52 1.26 -4.59 8.54
C GLU A 52 -0.25 -4.47 8.36
N ALA A 53 -0.71 -4.25 7.14
CA ALA A 53 -2.12 -4.21 6.78
C ALA A 53 -2.37 -5.11 5.56
N PRO A 54 -3.61 -5.58 5.32
CA PRO A 54 -3.94 -6.31 4.11
C PRO A 54 -3.60 -5.50 2.86
N ASP A 55 -3.29 -6.21 1.77
CA ASP A 55 -3.12 -5.58 0.47
C ASP A 55 -4.38 -4.82 0.08
N PHE A 56 -4.20 -3.75 -0.69
CA PHE A 56 -5.27 -2.83 -1.07
C PHE A 56 -5.25 -2.59 -2.58
N CYS A 57 -6.43 -2.58 -3.21
CA CYS A 57 -6.58 -2.25 -4.62
C CYS A 57 -7.35 -0.93 -4.79
N VAL A 58 -6.97 -0.18 -5.83
CA VAL A 58 -7.69 1.02 -6.28
C VAL A 58 -8.04 0.81 -7.75
N VAL A 59 -9.30 1.04 -8.10
CA VAL A 59 -9.81 0.89 -9.46
C VAL A 59 -9.98 2.27 -10.07
N VAL A 60 -9.38 2.52 -11.24
CA VAL A 60 -9.53 3.78 -11.97
C VAL A 60 -10.41 3.54 -13.21
N PRO A 61 -11.74 3.52 -13.06
CA PRO A 61 -12.65 3.25 -14.17
C PRO A 61 -12.76 4.45 -15.13
N LEU A 62 -12.76 4.15 -16.42
CA LEU A 62 -13.01 5.09 -17.50
C LEU A 62 -14.28 4.68 -18.26
N ARG A 63 -15.25 5.60 -18.37
CA ARG A 63 -16.49 5.42 -19.13
C ARG A 63 -16.74 6.67 -19.97
N ASP A 64 -16.86 6.53 -21.27
CA ASP A 64 -17.11 7.65 -22.21
C ASP A 64 -16.13 8.82 -22.00
N GLU A 65 -14.83 8.50 -21.88
CA GLU A 65 -13.74 9.45 -21.60
C GLU A 65 -13.84 10.17 -20.24
N LYS A 66 -14.72 9.72 -19.35
CA LYS A 66 -14.89 10.26 -18.00
C LYS A 66 -14.44 9.27 -16.94
N LEU A 67 -13.82 9.79 -15.89
CA LEU A 67 -13.46 9.03 -14.70
C LEU A 67 -14.71 8.84 -13.83
N VAL A 68 -14.91 7.61 -13.33
CA VAL A 68 -15.96 7.32 -12.36
C VAL A 68 -15.35 7.31 -10.96
N MET A 69 -15.96 8.09 -10.07
CA MET A 69 -15.54 8.29 -8.68
C MET A 69 -16.75 8.16 -7.76
N ILE A 70 -16.51 7.94 -6.48
CA ILE A 70 -17.51 7.83 -5.43
C ILE A 70 -17.27 8.87 -4.33
N GLU A 71 -18.34 9.27 -3.65
CA GLU A 71 -18.22 10.01 -2.39
C GLU A 71 -18.17 9.00 -1.24
N ASN A 72 -17.06 9.01 -0.50
CA ASN A 72 -16.81 8.11 0.61
C ASN A 72 -16.60 8.91 1.90
N TYR A 73 -17.31 8.56 2.97
CA TYR A 73 -17.12 9.20 4.27
C TYR A 73 -15.98 8.53 5.04
N ARG A 74 -14.90 9.28 5.28
CA ARG A 74 -13.73 8.83 6.03
C ARG A 74 -13.88 9.21 7.50
N TYR A 75 -14.37 8.29 8.32
CA TYR A 75 -14.54 8.51 9.76
C TYR A 75 -13.30 9.08 10.47
N PRO A 76 -12.05 8.58 10.25
CA PRO A 76 -10.87 9.14 10.91
C PRO A 76 -10.58 10.60 10.58
N ALA A 77 -11.09 11.08 9.43
CA ALA A 77 -10.93 12.45 8.96
C ALA A 77 -12.21 13.28 9.11
N ASP A 78 -13.29 12.70 9.64
CA ASP A 78 -14.61 13.31 9.82
C ASP A 78 -15.11 14.08 8.58
N GLY A 79 -15.10 13.44 7.41
CA GLY A 79 -15.47 14.13 6.18
C GLY A 79 -15.79 13.21 5.00
N TRP A 80 -16.45 13.79 3.99
CA TRP A 80 -16.72 13.18 2.69
C TRP A 80 -15.58 13.47 1.72
N PHE A 81 -15.08 12.43 1.05
CA PHE A 81 -13.99 12.50 0.11
C PHE A 81 -14.43 11.95 -1.24
N LEU A 82 -14.05 12.64 -2.31
CA LEU A 82 -14.21 12.13 -3.67
C LEU A 82 -13.04 11.20 -3.98
N GLU A 83 -13.32 9.91 -4.16
CA GLU A 83 -12.32 8.86 -4.26
C GLU A 83 -12.62 7.91 -5.43
N PHE A 84 -11.60 7.17 -5.85
CA PHE A 84 -11.80 6.02 -6.72
C PHE A 84 -12.34 4.83 -5.93
N PRO A 85 -13.17 3.95 -6.53
CA PRO A 85 -13.52 2.67 -5.91
C PRO A 85 -12.27 1.91 -5.49
N ALA A 86 -12.23 1.48 -4.23
CA ALA A 86 -11.04 0.88 -3.66
C ALA A 86 -11.40 0.06 -2.42
N GLY A 87 -10.59 -0.95 -2.13
CA GLY A 87 -10.80 -1.83 -0.98
C GLY A 87 -9.65 -2.80 -0.74
N HIS A 88 -9.72 -3.48 0.39
CA HIS A 88 -8.73 -4.49 0.75
C HIS A 88 -8.97 -5.77 -0.07
N LEU A 89 -7.88 -6.47 -0.37
CA LEU A 89 -7.95 -7.82 -0.92
C LEU A 89 -8.44 -8.78 0.17
N GLU A 90 -9.31 -9.70 -0.22
CA GLU A 90 -9.69 -10.82 0.63
C GLU A 90 -8.59 -11.90 0.65
N LYS A 91 -8.64 -12.78 1.65
CA LYS A 91 -7.60 -13.79 1.84
C LYS A 91 -7.55 -14.76 0.65
N GLY A 92 -6.46 -14.70 -0.10
CA GLY A 92 -6.23 -15.55 -1.28
C GLY A 92 -6.88 -15.01 -2.56
N GLU A 93 -7.46 -13.81 -2.52
CA GLU A 93 -7.96 -13.09 -3.69
C GLU A 93 -6.78 -12.46 -4.44
N ASP A 94 -6.82 -12.49 -5.77
CA ASP A 94 -5.87 -11.73 -6.57
C ASP A 94 -6.36 -10.30 -6.83
N ALA A 95 -5.43 -9.42 -7.20
CA ALA A 95 -5.73 -8.00 -7.37
C ALA A 95 -6.77 -7.71 -8.47
N GLN A 96 -6.88 -8.55 -9.51
CA GLN A 96 -7.86 -8.34 -10.58
C GLN A 96 -9.27 -8.67 -10.10
N ASP A 97 -9.42 -9.74 -9.34
CA ASP A 97 -10.72 -10.15 -8.81
C ASP A 97 -11.22 -9.18 -7.72
N ALA A 98 -10.31 -8.73 -6.84
CA ALA A 98 -10.60 -7.65 -5.89
C ALA A 98 -11.07 -6.38 -6.61
N ALA A 99 -10.37 -5.98 -7.68
CA ALA A 99 -10.75 -4.80 -8.46
C ALA A 99 -12.15 -4.91 -9.09
N LYS A 100 -12.53 -6.09 -9.60
CA LYS A 100 -13.89 -6.29 -10.16
C LYS A 100 -14.95 -6.20 -9.06
N ARG A 101 -14.74 -6.87 -7.93
CA ARG A 101 -15.65 -6.86 -6.78
C ARG A 101 -15.85 -5.45 -6.23
N GLU A 102 -14.77 -4.70 -6.07
CA GLU A 102 -14.83 -3.31 -5.58
C GLU A 102 -15.54 -2.40 -6.57
N LEU A 103 -15.29 -2.58 -7.88
CA LEU A 103 -15.99 -1.84 -8.91
C LEU A 103 -17.49 -2.16 -8.90
N GLU A 104 -17.89 -3.44 -8.78
CA GLU A 104 -19.31 -3.84 -8.74
C GLU A 104 -20.03 -3.33 -7.48
N SER A 105 -19.35 -3.37 -6.33
CA SER A 105 -19.93 -2.94 -5.04
C SER A 105 -20.16 -1.43 -4.97
N HIS A 106 -19.28 -0.65 -5.62
CA HIS A 106 -19.29 0.81 -5.60
C HIS A 106 -19.73 1.44 -6.93
N ALA A 107 -20.04 0.63 -7.95
CA ALA A 107 -20.63 1.10 -9.19
C ALA A 107 -22.06 1.58 -8.90
N ILE A 108 -22.20 2.90 -8.82
CA ILE A 108 -23.49 3.57 -8.89
C ILE A 108 -24.07 3.27 -10.28
N HIS A 109 -25.25 2.65 -10.33
CA HIS A 109 -26.03 2.45 -11.56
C HIS A 109 -26.42 3.78 -12.23
#